data_AF-A0A443PJ74-F1
#
_entry.id   AF-A0A443PJ74-F1
#
_cell.length_a   1.000
_cell.length_b   1.000
_cell.length_c   1.000
_cell.angle_alpha   90.00
_cell.angle_beta   90.00
_cell.angle_gamma   90.00
#
_symmetry.space_group_name_H-M   'P 1'
#
loop_
_entity.id
_entity.type
_entity.pdbx_description
1 polymer ?
#
loop_
_entity_poly.entity_id
_entity_poly.type
_entity_poly.pdbx_seq_one_letter_code
_entity_poly.pdbx_strand_id
1 'polypeptide(L)'
;MSSLISVYSRNGYPKEALEVFLEMGRSGFRGNQFTFGSVLRVCTSIMCLGGGKQIQGCVEKSRFCEDLFVQSARVDFHSNCGKIEDAQGVFERMSNMDVVSCNVVIGGYAVQGLGADAFGMFRLMLRDGIG
;
A
#
# COMPACT_ATOMS: atom_id res chain seq x y z
N MET A 1 -4.30 19.44 -1.51
CA MET A 1 -4.95 18.24 -2.09
C MET A 1 -4.50 16.96 -1.39
N SER A 2 -3.20 16.68 -1.18
CA SER A 2 -2.75 15.48 -0.43
C SER A 2 -3.30 15.37 0.99
N SER A 3 -3.31 16.48 1.74
CA SER A 3 -3.91 16.55 3.08
C SER A 3 -5.40 16.21 3.09
N LEU A 4 -6.15 16.67 2.08
CA LEU A 4 -7.59 16.42 1.94
C LEU A 4 -7.86 14.93 1.72
N ILE A 5 -7.09 14.31 0.83
CA ILE A 5 -7.17 12.87 0.55
C ILE A 5 -6.88 12.05 1.82
N SER A 6 -5.85 12.43 2.59
CA SER A 6 -5.53 11.76 3.86
C SER A 6 -6.65 11.91 4.90
N VAL A 7 -7.30 13.07 4.96
CA VAL A 7 -8.45 13.30 5.85
C VAL A 7 -9.63 12.41 5.47
N TYR A 8 -10.02 12.39 4.19
CA TYR A 8 -11.11 11.53 3.72
C TYR A 8 -10.80 10.04 3.90
N SER A 9 -9.56 9.63 3.65
CA SER A 9 -9.08 8.27 3.90
C SER A 9 -9.29 7.85 5.36
N ARG A 10 -8.90 8.71 6.32
CA ARG A 10 -9.02 8.43 7.77
C ARG A 10 -10.47 8.44 8.27
N ASN A 11 -11.32 9.25 7.67
CA ASN A 11 -12.70 9.42 8.09
C ASN A 11 -13.69 8.48 7.36
N GLY A 12 -13.21 7.56 6.52
CA GLY A 12 -14.06 6.57 5.86
C GLY A 12 -14.90 7.14 4.71
N TYR A 13 -14.37 8.14 3.99
CA TYR A 13 -15.00 8.78 2.83
C TYR A 13 -14.26 8.39 1.53
N PRO A 14 -14.45 7.15 1.05
CA PRO A 14 -13.65 6.61 -0.05
C PRO A 14 -13.95 7.27 -1.40
N LYS A 15 -15.19 7.70 -1.64
CA LYS A 15 -15.59 8.32 -2.92
C LYS A 15 -14.95 9.70 -3.05
N GLU A 16 -15.05 10.50 -2.01
CA GLU A 16 -14.52 11.86 -1.90
C GLU A 16 -13.00 11.85 -2.04
N ALA A 17 -12.32 10.88 -1.40
CA ALA A 17 -10.87 10.72 -1.54
C ALA A 17 -10.45 10.42 -2.99
N LEU A 18 -11.20 9.57 -3.70
CA LEU A 18 -10.94 9.21 -5.09
C LEU A 18 -11.24 10.38 -6.04
N GLU A 19 -12.33 11.11 -5.82
CA GLU A 19 -12.70 12.30 -6.60
C GLU A 19 -11.61 13.38 -6.51
N VAL A 20 -11.12 13.66 -5.30
CA VAL A 20 -10.04 14.63 -5.09
C VAL A 20 -8.74 14.16 -5.76
N PHE A 21 -8.46 12.86 -5.77
CA PHE A 21 -7.30 12.31 -6.49
C PHE A 21 -7.43 12.48 -8.02
N LEU A 22 -8.61 12.22 -8.57
CA LEU A 22 -8.88 12.44 -10.00
C LEU A 22 -8.75 13.91 -10.38
N GLU A 23 -9.27 14.82 -9.55
CA GLU A 23 -9.18 16.25 -9.79
C GLU A 23 -7.74 16.76 -9.68
N MET A 24 -6.95 16.23 -8.73
CA MET A 24 -5.51 16.49 -8.66
C MET A 24 -4.83 16.18 -10.00
N GLY A 25 -5.13 15.03 -10.60
CA GLY A 25 -4.59 14.65 -11.91
C GLY A 25 -5.04 15.57 -13.05
N ARG A 26 -6.33 15.95 -13.09
CA ARG A 26 -6.88 16.86 -14.12
C ARG A 26 -6.29 18.26 -14.05
N SER A 27 -6.03 18.75 -12.84
CA SER A 27 -5.39 20.03 -12.58
C SER A 27 -3.88 20.03 -12.82
N GLY A 28 -3.31 18.93 -13.32
CA GLY A 28 -1.87 18.80 -13.60
C GLY A 28 -0.98 18.60 -12.37
N PHE A 29 -1.57 18.51 -11.17
CA PHE A 29 -0.83 18.22 -9.96
C PHE A 29 -0.46 16.74 -9.88
N ARG A 30 0.78 16.46 -9.46
CA ARG A 30 1.25 15.09 -9.24
C ARG A 30 1.15 14.74 -7.76
N GLY A 31 0.61 13.55 -7.48
CA GLY A 31 0.60 12.99 -6.13
C GLY A 31 2.01 12.80 -5.57
N ASN A 32 2.11 12.86 -4.25
CA ASN A 32 3.31 12.49 -3.49
C ASN A 32 3.11 11.14 -2.79
N GLN A 33 4.10 10.67 -2.03
CA GLN A 33 4.02 9.39 -1.31
C GLN A 33 2.80 9.32 -0.38
N PHE A 34 2.44 10.43 0.28
CA PHE A 34 1.29 10.49 1.17
C PHE A 34 -0.03 10.41 0.41
N THR A 35 -0.12 11.04 -0.76
CA THR A 35 -1.26 10.89 -1.67
C THR A 35 -1.42 9.43 -2.04
N PHE A 36 -0.39 8.80 -2.62
CA PHE A 36 -0.50 7.43 -3.11
C PHE A 36 -0.84 6.43 -2.01
N GLY A 37 -0.17 6.51 -0.85
CA GLY A 37 -0.49 5.62 0.28
C GLY A 37 -1.91 5.84 0.83
N SER A 38 -2.40 7.09 0.87
CA SER A 38 -3.76 7.38 1.33
C SER A 38 -4.82 6.84 0.38
N VAL A 39 -4.65 7.02 -0.94
CA VAL A 39 -5.62 6.50 -1.93
C VAL A 39 -5.56 4.97 -2.02
N LEU A 40 -4.37 4.36 -1.92
CA LEU A 40 -4.26 2.90 -1.81
C LEU A 40 -5.01 2.35 -0.60
N ARG A 41 -4.86 2.96 0.58
CA ARG A 41 -5.61 2.58 1.79
C ARG A 41 -7.12 2.75 1.63
N VAL A 42 -7.56 3.78 0.91
CA VAL A 42 -8.97 3.93 0.53
C VAL A 42 -9.41 2.74 -0.33
N CYS A 43 -8.64 2.36 -1.35
CA CYS A 43 -8.96 1.19 -2.16
C CYS A 43 -8.96 -0.11 -1.35
N THR A 44 -8.05 -0.26 -0.38
CA THR A 44 -8.03 -1.39 0.58
C THR A 44 -9.32 -1.46 1.36
N SER A 45 -9.78 -0.34 1.94
CA SER A 45 -10.97 -0.33 2.83
C SER A 45 -12.28 -0.68 2.11
N ILE A 46 -12.34 -0.44 0.80
CA ILE A 46 -13.49 -0.82 -0.05
C ILE A 46 -13.20 -2.04 -0.94
N MET A 47 -12.05 -2.71 -0.76
CA MET A 47 -11.59 -3.85 -1.58
C MET A 47 -11.66 -3.59 -3.10
N CYS A 48 -11.40 -2.36 -3.54
CA CYS A 48 -11.54 -1.94 -4.94
C CYS A 48 -10.28 -2.24 -5.75
N LEU A 49 -10.19 -3.48 -6.25
CA LEU A 49 -9.04 -3.93 -7.03
C LEU A 49 -8.80 -3.07 -8.30
N GLY A 50 -9.87 -2.70 -9.00
CA GLY A 50 -9.79 -1.89 -10.22
C GLY A 50 -9.21 -0.49 -9.97
N GLY A 51 -9.66 0.18 -8.91
CA GLY A 51 -9.15 1.50 -8.52
C GLY A 51 -7.68 1.42 -8.07
N GLY A 52 -7.32 0.43 -7.26
CA GLY A 52 -5.95 0.27 -6.81
C GLY A 52 -4.96 -0.04 -7.93
N LYS A 53 -5.37 -0.82 -8.96
CA LYS A 53 -4.53 -1.06 -10.16
C LYS A 53 -4.26 0.22 -10.96
N GLN A 54 -5.25 1.11 -11.09
CA GLN A 54 -5.05 2.41 -11.75
C GLN A 54 -4.04 3.27 -10.98
N ILE A 55 -4.17 3.31 -9.65
CA ILE A 55 -3.25 4.05 -8.79
C ILE A 55 -1.84 3.47 -8.87
N GLN A 56 -1.70 2.14 -8.93
CA GLN A 56 -0.39 1.50 -9.13
C GLN A 56 0.26 1.92 -10.43
N GLY A 57 -0.50 2.00 -11.54
CA GLY A 57 0.02 2.54 -12.79
C GLY A 57 0.53 3.98 -12.67
N CYS A 58 -0.08 4.79 -11.80
CA CYS A 58 0.42 6.14 -11.47
C CYS A 58 1.68 6.10 -10.60
N VAL A 59 1.74 5.19 -9.62
CA VAL A 59 2.89 5.00 -8.71
C VAL A 59 4.13 4.57 -9.49
N GLU A 60 4.01 3.58 -10.37
CA GLU A 60 5.13 3.08 -11.19
C GLU A 60 5.73 4.15 -12.11
N LYS A 61 4.92 5.14 -12.52
CA LYS A 61 5.36 6.29 -13.33
C LYS A 61 5.87 7.47 -12.49
N SER A 62 5.92 7.31 -11.18
CA SER A 62 6.32 8.34 -10.23
C SER A 62 7.68 8.01 -9.61
N ARG A 63 8.33 9.01 -9.03
CA ARG A 63 9.55 8.82 -8.23
C ARG A 63 9.32 8.10 -6.88
N PHE A 64 8.07 7.75 -6.57
CA PHE A 64 7.67 7.14 -5.30
C PHE A 64 7.36 5.64 -5.43
N CYS A 65 7.73 5.02 -6.55
CA CYS A 65 7.55 3.58 -6.76
C CYS A 65 8.29 2.73 -5.70
N GLU A 66 9.46 3.19 -5.26
CA GLU A 66 10.28 2.55 -4.23
C GLU A 66 10.10 3.17 -2.83
N ASP A 67 9.23 4.16 -2.67
CA ASP A 67 8.96 4.76 -1.35
C ASP A 67 8.33 3.71 -0.42
N LEU A 68 8.95 3.48 0.75
CA LEU A 68 8.54 2.42 1.69
C LEU A 68 7.09 2.57 2.15
N PHE A 69 6.63 3.79 2.36
CA PHE A 69 5.24 4.03 2.77
C PHE A 69 4.26 3.63 1.66
N VAL A 70 4.61 3.91 0.41
CA VAL A 70 3.81 3.50 -0.76
C VAL A 70 3.89 1.99 -0.97
N GLN A 71 5.06 1.38 -0.86
CA GLN A 71 5.25 -0.07 -0.99
C GLN A 71 4.46 -0.84 0.08
N SER A 72 4.52 -0.44 1.34
CA SER A 72 3.73 -1.03 2.43
C SER A 72 2.22 -0.91 2.18
N ALA A 73 1.75 0.24 1.67
CA ALA A 73 0.35 0.41 1.28
C ALA A 73 -0.06 -0.49 0.09
N ARG A 74 0.85 -0.79 -0.84
CA ARG A 74 0.61 -1.73 -1.94
C ARG A 74 0.50 -3.16 -1.44
N VAL A 75 1.35 -3.57 -0.51
CA VAL A 75 1.29 -4.91 0.10
C VAL A 75 -0.04 -5.07 0.84
N ASP A 76 -0.41 -4.11 1.70
CA ASP A 76 -1.69 -4.13 2.43
C ASP A 76 -2.90 -4.19 1.48
N PHE A 77 -2.88 -3.40 0.40
CA PHE A 77 -3.92 -3.42 -0.64
C PHE A 77 -4.07 -4.78 -1.30
N HIS A 78 -2.98 -5.37 -1.80
CA HIS A 78 -3.02 -6.66 -2.47
C HIS A 78 -3.45 -7.79 -1.54
N SER A 79 -2.90 -7.80 -0.32
CA SER A 79 -3.29 -8.70 0.75
C SER A 79 -4.80 -8.65 0.98
N ASN A 80 -5.37 -7.51 1.33
CA ASN A 80 -6.80 -7.42 1.65
C ASN A 80 -7.72 -7.65 0.44
N CYS A 81 -7.22 -7.45 -0.79
CA CYS A 81 -7.97 -7.76 -2.02
C CYS A 81 -7.82 -9.23 -2.47
N GLY A 82 -7.19 -10.10 -1.65
CA GLY A 82 -7.01 -11.53 -1.95
C GLY A 82 -6.06 -11.80 -3.11
N LYS A 83 -5.09 -10.91 -3.35
CA LYS A 83 -4.05 -11.02 -4.38
C LYS A 83 -2.69 -11.23 -3.73
N ILE A 84 -2.54 -12.36 -3.07
CA ILE A 84 -1.40 -12.59 -2.19
C ILE A 84 -0.08 -12.71 -2.95
N GLU A 85 -0.10 -13.29 -4.14
CA GLU A 85 1.09 -13.43 -4.98
C GLU A 85 1.61 -12.06 -5.43
N ASP A 86 0.70 -11.12 -5.71
CA ASP A 86 1.06 -9.73 -6.00
C ASP A 86 1.63 -9.03 -4.76
N ALA A 87 1.08 -9.30 -3.58
CA ALA A 87 1.56 -8.78 -2.30
C ALA A 87 3.00 -9.28 -2.02
N GLN A 88 3.24 -10.58 -2.20
CA GLN A 88 4.56 -11.21 -2.11
C GLN A 88 5.53 -10.61 -3.13
N GLY A 89 5.12 -10.43 -4.38
CA GLY A 89 5.98 -9.85 -5.40
C GLY A 89 6.40 -8.41 -5.10
N VAL A 90 5.49 -7.57 -4.58
CA VAL A 90 5.85 -6.21 -4.12
C VAL A 90 6.83 -6.29 -2.96
N PHE A 91 6.56 -7.19 -2.02
CA PHE A 91 7.39 -7.42 -0.85
C PHE A 91 8.82 -7.83 -1.21
N GLU A 92 9.01 -8.80 -2.13
CA GLU A 92 10.34 -9.27 -2.54
C GLU A 92 11.20 -8.19 -3.19
N ARG A 93 10.56 -7.12 -3.69
CA ARG A 93 11.23 -5.95 -4.28
C ARG A 93 11.54 -4.85 -3.27
N MET A 94 11.06 -4.94 -2.02
CA MET A 94 11.35 -3.97 -0.97
C MET A 94 12.80 -4.16 -0.48
N SER A 95 13.68 -3.23 -0.85
CA SER A 95 15.12 -3.29 -0.55
C SER A 95 15.52 -2.78 0.83
N ASN A 96 14.63 -2.06 1.55
CA ASN A 96 14.94 -1.39 2.82
C ASN A 96 13.78 -1.48 3.84
N MET A 97 13.40 -2.69 4.25
CA MET A 97 12.31 -2.82 5.22
C MET A 97 12.75 -2.46 6.63
N ASP A 98 11.87 -1.74 7.33
CA ASP A 98 11.97 -1.51 8.77
C ASP A 98 11.00 -2.42 9.54
N VAL A 99 11.15 -2.44 10.87
CA VAL A 99 10.33 -3.23 11.80
C VAL A 99 8.84 -2.98 11.58
N VAL A 100 8.45 -1.73 11.31
CA VAL A 100 7.05 -1.34 11.10
C VAL A 100 6.50 -2.01 9.85
N SER A 101 7.23 -1.94 8.73
CA SER A 101 6.84 -2.54 7.46
C SER A 101 6.74 -4.06 7.59
N CYS A 102 7.71 -4.72 8.23
CA CYS A 102 7.67 -6.16 8.46
C CYS A 102 6.44 -6.58 9.29
N ASN A 103 6.11 -5.85 10.36
CA ASN A 103 4.96 -6.16 11.21
C ASN A 103 3.63 -6.05 10.47
N VAL A 104 3.47 -5.04 9.60
CA VAL A 104 2.27 -4.91 8.75
C VAL A 104 2.10 -6.13 7.86
N VAL A 105 3.20 -6.59 7.23
CA VAL A 105 3.18 -7.75 6.33
C VAL A 105 2.89 -9.05 7.07
N ILE A 106 3.56 -9.29 8.19
CA ILE A 106 3.33 -10.48 9.03
C ILE A 106 1.87 -10.53 9.51
N GLY A 107 1.33 -9.39 9.96
CA GLY A 107 -0.07 -9.27 10.36
C GLY A 107 -1.03 -9.55 9.19
N GLY A 108 -0.73 -9.03 8.01
CA GLY A 108 -1.51 -9.27 6.78
C GLY A 108 -1.60 -10.75 6.42
N TYR A 109 -0.47 -11.47 6.45
CA TYR A 109 -0.46 -12.92 6.23
C TYR A 109 -1.24 -13.69 7.32
N ALA A 110 -1.06 -13.31 8.58
CA ALA A 110 -1.74 -13.98 9.70
C ALA A 110 -3.27 -13.88 9.60
N VAL A 111 -3.80 -12.70 9.27
CA VAL A 111 -5.26 -12.48 9.12
C VAL A 111 -5.86 -13.30 7.99
N GLN A 112 -5.07 -13.64 6.98
CA GLN A 112 -5.51 -14.45 5.83
C GLN A 112 -5.30 -15.95 6.01
N GLY A 113 -4.81 -16.39 7.17
CA GLY A 113 -4.51 -17.79 7.43
C GLY A 113 -3.23 -18.29 6.76
N LEU A 114 -2.39 -17.39 6.27
CA LEU A 114 -1.13 -17.69 5.58
C LEU A 114 0.03 -17.75 6.57
N GLY A 115 -0.11 -18.64 7.55
CA GLY A 115 0.85 -18.73 8.67
C GLY A 115 2.27 -19.09 8.23
N ALA A 116 2.43 -19.86 7.15
CA ALA A 116 3.74 -20.23 6.61
C ALA A 116 4.48 -19.00 6.06
N ASP A 117 3.79 -18.13 5.32
CA ASP A 117 4.32 -16.88 4.78
C ASP A 117 4.63 -15.89 5.90
N ALA A 118 3.72 -15.74 6.88
CA ALA A 118 3.95 -14.93 8.08
C ALA A 118 5.22 -15.37 8.83
N PHE A 119 5.43 -16.67 8.96
CA PHE A 119 6.59 -17.23 9.67
C PHE A 119 7.88 -17.15 8.84
N GLY A 120 7.80 -17.36 7.52
CA GLY A 120 8.93 -17.14 6.61
C GLY A 120 9.40 -15.68 6.67
N MET A 121 8.43 -14.76 6.74
CA MET A 121 8.67 -13.34 6.89
C MET A 121 9.38 -12.97 8.19
N PHE A 122 8.87 -13.47 9.30
CA PHE A 122 9.48 -13.27 10.59
C PHE A 122 10.94 -13.76 10.62
N ARG A 123 11.23 -14.90 9.96
CA ARG A 123 12.62 -15.39 9.84
C ARG A 123 13.51 -14.48 9.00
N LEU A 124 13.01 -13.92 7.90
CA LEU A 124 13.78 -12.99 7.08
C LEU A 124 14.12 -11.71 7.87
N MET A 125 13.15 -11.17 8.60
CA MET A 125 13.32 -10.02 9.49
C MET A 125 14.45 -10.26 10.52
N LEU A 126 14.46 -11.44 11.17
CA LEU A 126 15.51 -11.82 12.11
C LEU A 126 16.89 -11.99 11.44
N ARG A 127 16.93 -12.57 10.23
CA ARG A 127 18.19 -12.79 9.50
C ARG A 127 18.86 -11.49 9.11
N ASP A 128 18.06 -10.51 8.68
CA ASP A 128 18.55 -9.22 8.19
C ASP A 128 18.77 -8.22 9.34
N GLY A 129 18.61 -8.65 10.60
CA GLY A 129 18.89 -7.83 11.79
C GLY A 129 17.89 -6.67 12.00
N ILE A 130 16.70 -6.79 11.41
CA ILE A 130 15.63 -5.80 11.52
C ILE A 130 14.91 -6.07 12.85
N GLY A 131 15.21 -5.30 13.89
CA GLY A 131 14.71 -5.48 15.26
C GLY A 131 14.49 -4.17 16.00
#